data_AF-A0A536Z410-F1
#
_entry.id   AF-A0A536Z410-F1
#
_cell.length_a   1.000
_cell.length_b   1.000
_cell.length_c   1.000
_cell.angle_alpha   90.00
_cell.angle_beta   90.00
_cell.angle_gamma   90.00
#
_symmetry.space_group_name_H-M   'P 1'
#
loop_
_entity.id
_entity.type
_entity.pdbx_description
1 polymer ?
#
loop_
_entity_poly.entity_id
_entity_poly.type
_entity_poly.pdbx_seq_one_letter_code
_entity_poly.pdbx_strand_id
1 'polypeptide(L)'
;LVTCAGETFASRVSGSQLHAIGLPELVTYDLESYEALALKLARDSDTLRNLRAKLLSNRDSFPLFDTEGYTRALEALLLAVWEKRVSPTL
;
A
#
# COMPACT_ATOMS: atom_id res chain seq x y z
N LEU A 1 3.89 3.52 -9.98
CA LEU A 1 5.13 3.60 -9.19
C LEU A 1 5.72 2.20 -9.10
N VAL A 2 7.04 2.06 -9.19
CA VAL A 2 7.78 0.87 -8.74
C VAL A 2 8.58 1.32 -7.52
N THR A 3 8.79 0.47 -6.51
CA THR A 3 9.53 0.84 -5.29
C THR A 3 10.51 -0.25 -4.89
N CYS A 4 11.65 0.14 -4.31
CA CYS A 4 12.55 -0.76 -3.61
C CYS A 4 12.37 -0.56 -2.11
N ALA A 5 11.80 -1.55 -1.41
CA ALA A 5 11.58 -1.50 0.02
C ALA A 5 12.89 -1.75 0.78
N GLY A 6 13.24 -0.83 1.67
CA GLY A 6 14.36 -1.00 2.60
C GLY A 6 13.90 -1.43 4.00
N GLU A 7 14.81 -1.29 4.97
CA GLU A 7 14.57 -1.71 6.35
C GLU A 7 13.89 -0.64 7.22
N THR A 8 13.96 0.64 6.81
CA THR A 8 13.38 1.74 7.59
C THR A 8 11.91 1.95 7.26
N PHE A 9 11.17 2.52 8.21
CA PHE A 9 9.77 2.90 7.99
C PHE A 9 9.61 3.78 6.74
N ALA A 10 10.42 4.85 6.62
CA ALA A 10 10.36 5.78 5.50
C ALA A 10 10.56 5.08 4.13
N SER A 11 11.45 4.08 4.08
CA SER A 11 11.70 3.30 2.87
C SER A 11 10.58 2.33 2.47
N ARG A 12 9.59 2.11 3.34
CA ARG A 12 8.50 1.14 3.14
C ARG A 12 7.14 1.79 2.88
N VAL A 13 7.04 3.12 2.95
CA VAL A 13 5.77 3.85 2.77
C VAL A 13 5.15 3.58 1.40
N SER A 14 5.94 3.67 0.32
CA SER A 14 5.47 3.36 -1.04
C SER A 14 5.05 1.89 -1.20
N GLY A 15 5.76 0.97 -0.57
CA GLY A 15 5.41 -0.45 -0.58
C GLY A 15 4.07 -0.70 0.12
N SER A 16 3.85 -0.07 1.28
CA SER A 16 2.57 -0.13 2.00
C SER A 16 1.39 0.33 1.15
N GLN A 17 1.56 1.44 0.41
CA GLN A 17 0.51 1.94 -0.50
C GLN A 17 0.23 0.94 -1.64
N LEU A 18 1.27 0.36 -2.24
CA LEU A 18 1.13 -0.64 -3.29
C LEU A 18 0.41 -1.90 -2.80
N HIS A 19 0.67 -2.34 -1.57
CA HIS A 19 -0.12 -3.40 -0.93
C HIS A 19 -1.57 -2.99 -0.71
N ALA A 20 -1.81 -1.78 -0.19
CA ALA A 20 -3.15 -1.27 0.12
C ALA A 20 -4.03 -1.08 -1.13
N ILE A 21 -3.44 -0.93 -2.32
CA ILE A 21 -4.16 -0.85 -3.62
C ILE A 21 -4.10 -2.16 -4.42
N GLY A 22 -3.58 -3.25 -3.84
CA GLY A 22 -3.57 -4.57 -4.47
C GLY A 22 -2.56 -4.75 -5.61
N LEU A 23 -1.45 -4.01 -5.59
CA LEU A 23 -0.35 -4.09 -6.56
C LEU A 23 1.00 -4.48 -5.91
N PRO A 24 1.06 -5.56 -5.10
CA PRO A 24 2.31 -5.98 -4.45
C PRO A 24 3.42 -6.36 -5.45
N GLU A 25 3.07 -6.72 -6.68
CA GLU A 25 4.03 -7.04 -7.75
C GLU A 25 4.89 -5.84 -8.20
N LEU A 26 4.59 -4.62 -7.72
CA LEU A 26 5.37 -3.40 -7.97
C LEU A 26 6.38 -3.07 -6.85
N VAL A 27 6.50 -3.95 -5.86
CA VAL A 27 7.45 -3.84 -4.74
C VAL A 27 8.64 -4.77 -4.97
N THR A 28 9.85 -4.21 -4.92
CA THR A 28 11.13 -4.95 -4.99
C THR A 28 11.91 -4.76 -3.70
N TYR A 29 12.99 -5.52 -3.50
CA TYR A 29 13.77 -5.53 -2.26
C TYR A 29 15.27 -5.33 -2.47
N ASP A 30 15.68 -5.11 -3.72
CA ASP A 30 17.03 -4.81 -4.14
C ASP A 30 16.99 -4.00 -5.45
N LEU A 31 18.12 -3.35 -5.78
CA LEU A 31 18.20 -2.45 -6.94
C LEU A 31 18.21 -3.18 -8.28
N GLU A 32 18.73 -4.42 -8.34
CA GLU A 32 18.77 -5.21 -9.56
C GLU A 32 17.34 -5.61 -9.98
N SER A 33 16.55 -6.12 -9.03
CA SER A 33 15.13 -6.42 -9.20
C SER A 33 14.32 -5.16 -9.55
N TYR A 34 14.63 -4.04 -8.91
CA TYR A 34 13.99 -2.75 -9.21
C TYR A 34 14.22 -2.34 -10.67
N GLU A 35 15.47 -2.38 -11.13
CA GLU A 35 15.84 -2.04 -12.50
C GLU A 35 15.19 -2.99 -13.51
N ALA A 36 15.27 -4.31 -13.26
CA ALA A 36 14.68 -5.32 -14.13
C ALA A 36 13.17 -5.12 -14.31
N LEU A 37 12.45 -4.84 -13.21
CA LEU A 37 11.03 -4.57 -13.25
C LEU A 37 10.71 -3.26 -13.99
N ALA A 38 11.44 -2.18 -13.70
CA ALA A 38 11.25 -0.91 -14.37
C ALA A 38 11.47 -1.03 -15.89
N LEU A 39 12.53 -1.73 -16.32
CA LEU A 39 12.81 -2.00 -17.73
C LEU A 39 11.74 -2.88 -18.39
N LYS A 40 11.26 -3.92 -17.69
CA LYS A 40 10.15 -4.76 -18.18
C LYS A 40 8.92 -3.90 -18.47
N LEU A 41 8.50 -3.05 -17.52
CA LEU A 41 7.34 -2.19 -17.69
C LEU A 41 7.52 -1.12 -18.77
N ALA A 42 8.75 -0.66 -19.00
CA ALA A 42 9.06 0.28 -20.06
C ALA A 42 9.01 -0.34 -21.47
N ARG A 43 9.34 -1.64 -21.58
CA ARG A 43 9.43 -2.35 -22.87
C ARG A 43 8.16 -3.12 -23.23
N ASP A 44 7.37 -3.50 -22.25
CA ASP A 44 6.14 -4.28 -22.42
C ASP A 44 4.91 -3.42 -22.13
N SER A 45 4.33 -2.87 -23.20
CA SER A 45 3.15 -2.03 -23.15
C SER A 45 1.89 -2.79 -22.73
N ASP A 46 1.83 -4.10 -22.97
CA ASP A 46 0.70 -4.95 -22.58
C ASP A 46 0.67 -5.17 -21.07
N THR A 47 1.82 -5.51 -20.48
CA THR A 47 1.95 -5.61 -19.02
C THR A 47 1.60 -4.28 -18.34
N LEU A 48 2.12 -3.15 -18.86
CA LEU A 48 1.81 -1.84 -18.29
C LEU A 48 0.32 -1.49 -18.40
N ARG A 49 -0.33 -1.80 -19.53
CA ARG A 49 -1.77 -1.59 -19.71
C ARG A 49 -2.59 -2.43 -18.73
N ASN A 50 -2.22 -3.69 -18.52
CA ASN A 50 -2.92 -4.57 -17.58
C ASN A 50 -2.80 -4.06 -16.14
N LEU A 51 -1.62 -3.60 -15.73
CA LEU A 51 -1.43 -2.98 -14.41
C LEU A 51 -2.25 -1.70 -14.23
N ARG A 52 -2.36 -0.87 -15.27
CA ARG A 52 -3.21 0.33 -15.24
C ARG A 52 -4.69 -0.04 -15.11
N ALA A 53 -5.15 -1.04 -15.85
CA ALA A 53 -6.52 -1.53 -15.75
C ALA A 53 -6.81 -2.05 -14.33
N LYS A 54 -5.90 -2.84 -13.77
CA LYS A 54 -5.98 -3.34 -12.39
C LYS A 54 -5.99 -2.21 -11.36
N LEU A 55 -5.15 -1.19 -11.52
CA LEU A 55 -5.17 -0.01 -10.64
C LEU A 55 -6.53 0.70 -10.68
N LEU A 56 -7.08 0.90 -11.87
CA LEU A 56 -8.38 1.55 -12.03
C LEU A 56 -9.52 0.74 -11.42
N SER A 57 -9.54 -0.59 -11.59
CA SER A 57 -10.54 -1.44 -10.94
C SER A 57 -10.41 -1.46 -9.42
N ASN A 58 -9.18 -1.40 -8.91
CA ASN A 58 -8.92 -1.45 -7.48
C ASN A 58 -9.22 -0.12 -6.79
N ARG A 59 -9.10 1.02 -7.49
CA ARG A 59 -9.20 2.37 -6.91
C ARG A 59 -10.43 2.58 -6.04
N ASP A 60 -11.57 2.09 -6.50
CA ASP A 60 -12.87 2.35 -5.86
C ASP A 60 -13.28 1.22 -4.88
N SER A 61 -12.50 0.14 -4.80
CA SER A 61 -12.81 -1.05 -3.98
C SER A 61 -11.76 -1.39 -2.92
N PHE A 62 -10.55 -0.84 -3.02
CA PHE A 62 -9.46 -1.07 -2.09
C PHE A 62 -9.30 0.08 -1.09
N PRO A 63 -8.76 -0.19 0.11
CA PRO A 63 -8.79 0.75 1.22
C PRO A 63 -7.90 1.99 1.04
N LEU A 64 -6.96 2.01 0.08
CA LEU A 64 -5.99 3.11 -0.05
C LEU A 64 -6.64 4.49 -0.19
N PHE A 65 -7.79 4.58 -0.85
CA PHE A 65 -8.51 5.84 -1.07
C PHE A 65 -9.85 5.93 -0.34
N ASP A 66 -10.23 4.90 0.43
CA ASP A 66 -11.43 4.93 1.27
C ASP A 66 -11.19 5.75 2.54
N THR A 67 -11.30 7.07 2.40
CA THR A 67 -11.04 8.01 3.51
C THR A 67 -12.08 7.87 4.61
N GLU A 68 -13.33 7.56 4.28
CA GLU A 68 -14.38 7.37 5.28
C GLU A 68 -14.15 6.09 6.09
N GLY A 69 -13.84 4.97 5.42
CA GLY A 69 -13.49 3.72 6.08
C GLY A 69 -12.24 3.86 6.93
N TYR A 70 -11.21 4.55 6.43
CA TYR A 70 -10.00 4.85 7.20
C TYR A 70 -10.32 5.66 8.46
N THR A 71 -11.14 6.71 8.34
CA THR A 71 -11.55 7.56 9.47
C THR A 71 -12.27 6.75 10.54
N ARG A 72 -13.29 5.96 10.15
CA ARG A 72 -14.03 5.11 11.08
C ARG A 72 -13.12 4.11 11.80
N ALA A 73 -12.18 3.50 11.07
CA ALA A 73 -11.22 2.56 11.67
C ALA A 73 -10.28 3.25 12.65
N LEU A 74 -9.81 4.45 12.32
CA LEU A 74 -8.96 5.26 13.20
C LEU A 74 -9.70 5.69 14.47
N GLU A 75 -10.93 6.17 14.35
CA GLU A 75 -11.78 6.55 15.50
C GLU A 75 -12.03 5.38 16.44
N ALA A 76 -12.37 4.21 15.88
CA ALA A 76 -12.57 2.99 16.67
C ALA A 76 -11.30 2.60 17.45
N LEU A 77 -10.11 2.71 16.82
CA LEU A 77 -8.83 2.46 17.50
C LEU A 77 -8.56 3.47 18.61
N LEU A 78 -8.81 4.76 18.38
CA LEU A 78 -8.63 5.81 19.39
C LEU A 78 -9.55 5.60 20.59
N LEU A 79 -10.82 5.26 20.35
CA LEU A 79 -11.79 4.94 21.41
C LEU A 79 -11.37 3.70 22.21
N ALA A 80 -10.94 2.63 21.55
CA ALA A 80 -10.47 1.42 22.23
C ALA A 80 -9.23 1.69 23.11
N VAL A 81 -8.29 2.52 22.63
CA VAL A 81 -7.13 2.96 23.42
C VAL A 81 -7.58 3.77 24.65
N TRP A 82 -8.57 4.65 24.48
CA TRP A 82 -9.13 5.46 25.56
C TRP A 82 -9.85 4.61 26.61
N GLU A 83 -10.74 3.72 26.20
CA GLU A 83 -11.47 2.80 27.10
C GLU A 83 -10.49 1.97 27.94
N LYS A 84 -9.45 1.42 27.32
CA LYS A 84 -8.40 0.68 28.03
C LYS A 84 -7.64 1.53 29.06
N ARG A 85 -7.50 2.84 28.82
CA ARG A 85 -6.85 3.77 29.76
C ARG A 85 -7.76 4.14 30.92
N VAL A 86 -9.05 4.31 30.67
CA VAL A 86 -10.05 4.78 31.65
C VAL A 86 -10.64 3.64 32.48
N SER A 87 -10.59 2.41 32.00
CA SER A 87 -10.84 1.20 32.78
C SER A 87 -9.50 0.53 33.12
N PRO A 88 -8.67 1.10 34.02
CA PRO A 88 -7.57 0.34 34.58
C PRO A 88 -8.23 -0.81 35.35
N THR A 89 -8.07 -2.03 34.86
CA THR A 89 -8.49 -3.25 35.54
C THR A 89 -8.05 -3.16 37.01
N LEU A 90 -9.00 -3.29 37.94
CA LEU A 90 -8.72 -3.55 39.36
C LEU A 90 -8.05 -4.92 39.51
#